data_AF-A0A8K0A4H1-F1
#
_entry.id   AF-A0A8K0A4H1-F1
#
_cell.length_a   1.000
_cell.length_b   1.000
_cell.length_c   1.000
_cell.angle_alpha   90.00
_cell.angle_beta   90.00
_cell.angle_gamma   90.00
#
_symmetry.space_group_name_H-M   'P 1'
#
loop_
_entity.id
_entity.type
_entity.pdbx_description
1 polymer ?
#
loop_
_entity_poly.entity_id
_entity_poly.type
_entity_poly.pdbx_seq_one_letter_code
_entity_poly.pdbx_strand_id
1 'polypeptide(L)'
;MFAVLDALKNMKSSVKNDYAQYRRAAGFLKKMADPQSIQESQNLSMVLANHDKITNTLKEKLETIPGYEEILADVINICLTYLDTRMYVTPEEKHVLFKVMGFGLYLMDGSQSNIYKLDSKKRISLSKIDKYFKQLQVVTLFGDMQIPLYSYITKSPHYEENKSRWTCTATNNSPSYNILEQLQPIREEHTKYISELARHSNEVVTTAQKDSPRTDEENKELCDLALRGVQLLSSWTVQLMELYSWKLVHPTDNFSNKDCPKEAEEYERATRYNYDTDEKFAFVEVIAMIKGLQLLMSRMESVFNEAIRRNIYADLQDFVQIVLREPLRQTVKKKKTLIKRSVPLVFCLFVCYG
;
A
#
# COMPACT_ATOMS: atom_id res chain seq x y z
N MET A 1 7.75 2.49 -7.46
CA MET A 1 8.04 2.40 -8.91
C MET A 1 9.39 1.76 -9.21
N PHE A 2 10.53 2.37 -8.84
CA PHE A 2 11.87 1.84 -9.18
C PHE A 2 12.07 0.39 -8.74
N ALA A 3 11.74 0.05 -7.49
CA ALA A 3 11.80 -1.33 -6.99
C ALA A 3 10.95 -2.32 -7.83
N VAL A 4 9.77 -1.90 -8.30
CA VAL A 4 8.90 -2.74 -9.14
C VAL A 4 9.54 -2.99 -10.51
N LEU A 5 10.01 -1.92 -11.17
CA LEU A 5 10.64 -2.02 -12.48
C LEU A 5 11.90 -2.89 -12.45
N ASP A 6 12.71 -2.75 -11.42
CA ASP A 6 13.96 -3.51 -11.28
C ASP A 6 13.68 -4.99 -10.99
N ALA A 7 12.72 -5.28 -10.10
CA ALA A 7 12.31 -6.66 -9.82
C ALA A 7 11.70 -7.35 -11.04
N LEU A 8 10.81 -6.66 -11.79
CA LEU A 8 10.24 -7.19 -13.03
C LEU A 8 11.32 -7.44 -14.08
N LYS A 9 12.26 -6.50 -14.25
CA LYS A 9 13.41 -6.66 -15.14
C LYS A 9 14.26 -7.87 -14.75
N ASN A 10 14.54 -8.04 -13.46
CA ASN A 10 15.36 -9.14 -12.95
C ASN A 10 14.69 -10.50 -13.16
N MET A 11 13.36 -10.59 -13.00
CA MET A 11 12.60 -11.84 -13.15
C MET A 11 12.39 -12.21 -14.63
N LYS A 12 12.23 -11.23 -15.52
CA LYS A 12 11.92 -11.48 -16.94
C LYS A 12 13.17 -11.81 -17.77
N SER A 13 13.68 -13.03 -17.58
CA SER A 13 14.76 -13.60 -18.42
C SER A 13 14.41 -13.62 -19.91
N SER A 14 13.12 -13.73 -20.26
CA SER A 14 12.63 -13.67 -21.64
C SER A 14 13.06 -12.39 -22.36
N VAL A 15 12.97 -11.21 -21.70
CA VAL A 15 13.36 -9.93 -22.31
C VAL A 15 14.85 -9.90 -22.66
N LYS A 16 15.70 -10.44 -21.77
CA LYS A 16 17.14 -10.58 -22.01
C LYS A 16 17.41 -11.53 -23.18
N ASN A 17 16.70 -12.66 -23.23
CA ASN A 17 16.88 -13.69 -24.26
C ASN A 17 16.41 -13.22 -25.64
N ASP A 18 15.24 -12.58 -25.72
CA ASP A 18 14.68 -12.04 -26.96
C ASP A 18 15.60 -10.96 -27.54
N TYR A 19 16.10 -10.06 -26.70
CA TYR A 19 17.04 -9.04 -27.13
C TYR A 19 18.38 -9.65 -27.59
N ALA A 20 18.89 -10.67 -26.90
CA ALA A 20 20.08 -11.40 -27.33
C ALA A 20 19.88 -12.11 -28.69
N GLN A 21 18.68 -12.63 -28.96
CA GLN A 21 18.33 -13.21 -30.25
C GLN A 21 18.26 -12.14 -31.35
N TYR A 22 17.60 -11.02 -31.08
CA TYR A 22 17.56 -9.87 -31.98
C TYR A 22 18.96 -9.39 -32.34
N ARG A 23 19.83 -9.20 -31.34
CA ARG A 23 21.22 -8.72 -31.54
C ARG A 23 22.03 -9.67 -32.43
N ARG A 24 21.87 -10.99 -32.26
CA ARG A 24 22.52 -12.00 -33.12
C ARG A 24 22.03 -11.91 -34.57
N ALA A 25 20.72 -11.82 -34.77
CA ALA A 25 20.13 -11.72 -36.11
C ALA A 25 20.51 -10.38 -36.80
N ALA A 26 20.45 -9.26 -36.08
CA ALA A 26 20.82 -7.94 -36.60
C ALA A 26 22.31 -7.86 -36.98
N GLY A 27 23.19 -8.51 -36.20
CA GLY A 27 24.60 -8.65 -36.51
C GLY A 27 24.83 -9.46 -37.78
N PHE A 28 24.13 -10.58 -37.96
CA PHE A 28 24.20 -11.39 -39.17
C PHE A 28 23.73 -10.63 -40.42
N LEU A 29 22.65 -9.86 -40.30
CA LEU A 29 22.09 -9.05 -41.39
C LEU A 29 22.85 -7.73 -41.63
N LYS A 30 23.91 -7.44 -40.86
CA LYS A 30 24.68 -6.18 -40.93
C LYS A 30 23.80 -4.92 -40.83
N LYS A 31 22.68 -4.98 -40.09
CA LYS A 31 21.73 -3.86 -39.93
C LYS A 31 22.21 -2.79 -38.94
N MET A 32 23.15 -3.11 -38.06
CA MET A 32 23.75 -2.16 -37.11
C MET A 32 25.08 -1.68 -37.67
N ALA A 33 25.03 -0.60 -38.45
CA ALA A 33 26.19 -0.05 -39.15
C ALA A 33 26.62 1.32 -38.59
N ASP A 34 25.70 2.07 -37.98
CA ASP A 34 26.01 3.38 -37.43
C ASP A 34 26.62 3.26 -36.00
N PRO A 35 27.66 4.06 -35.67
CA PRO A 35 28.32 3.99 -34.37
C PRO A 35 27.38 4.24 -33.17
N GLN A 36 26.34 5.06 -33.36
CA GLN A 36 25.38 5.38 -32.31
C GLN A 36 24.52 4.16 -31.96
N SER A 37 23.95 3.47 -32.96
CA SER A 37 23.16 2.25 -32.79
C SER A 37 23.98 1.12 -32.16
N ILE A 38 25.26 1.01 -32.51
CA ILE A 38 26.17 0.04 -31.86
C ILE A 38 26.33 0.35 -30.37
N GLN A 39 26.55 1.62 -30.02
CA GLN A 39 26.67 2.05 -28.62
C GLN A 39 25.37 1.84 -27.84
N GLU A 40 24.23 2.22 -28.40
CA GLU A 40 22.91 2.00 -27.81
C GLU A 40 22.65 0.51 -27.60
N SER A 41 23.00 -0.33 -28.58
CA SER A 41 22.85 -1.77 -28.50
C SER A 41 23.69 -2.39 -27.37
N GLN A 42 24.92 -1.90 -27.20
CA GLN A 42 25.82 -2.31 -26.13
C GLN A 42 25.31 -1.85 -24.76
N ASN A 43 24.84 -0.61 -24.64
CA ASN A 43 24.26 -0.08 -23.41
C ASN A 43 23.03 -0.90 -22.97
N LEU A 44 22.11 -1.19 -23.89
CA LEU A 44 20.92 -2.00 -23.61
C LEU A 44 21.31 -3.43 -23.18
N SER A 45 22.31 -4.02 -23.85
CA SER A 45 22.85 -5.33 -23.45
C SER A 45 23.37 -5.33 -22.02
N MET A 46 24.12 -4.29 -21.63
CA MET A 46 24.64 -4.15 -20.26
C MET A 46 23.52 -3.93 -19.23
N VAL A 47 22.51 -3.12 -19.55
CA VAL A 47 21.36 -2.91 -18.65
C VAL A 47 20.62 -4.23 -18.42
N LEU A 48 20.32 -4.99 -19.47
CA LEU A 48 19.59 -6.25 -19.36
C LEU A 48 20.41 -7.37 -18.69
N ALA A 49 21.74 -7.33 -18.80
CA ALA A 49 22.62 -8.34 -18.20
C ALA A 49 22.83 -8.15 -16.68
N ASN A 50 22.87 -6.91 -16.20
CA ASN A 50 23.17 -6.60 -14.81
C ASN A 50 21.92 -6.69 -13.93
N HIS A 51 21.97 -7.47 -12.86
CA HIS A 51 20.93 -7.49 -11.83
C HIS A 51 20.93 -6.20 -11.01
N ASP A 52 19.74 -5.81 -10.54
CA ASP A 52 19.52 -4.65 -9.66
C ASP A 52 20.06 -3.33 -10.22
N LYS A 53 20.17 -3.22 -11.56
CA LYS A 53 20.83 -2.09 -12.21
C LYS A 53 20.08 -0.78 -11.96
N ILE A 54 18.75 -0.79 -11.92
CA ILE A 54 17.96 0.43 -11.70
C ILE A 54 18.16 0.91 -10.26
N THR A 55 18.10 0.00 -9.30
CA THR A 55 18.27 0.30 -7.87
C THR A 55 19.67 0.79 -7.56
N ASN A 56 20.70 0.11 -8.06
CA ASN A 56 22.10 0.51 -7.85
C ASN A 56 22.38 1.88 -8.46
N THR A 57 21.90 2.13 -9.69
CA THR A 57 22.07 3.45 -10.34
C THR A 57 21.33 4.55 -9.57
N LEU A 58 20.15 4.26 -9.02
CA LEU A 58 19.42 5.22 -8.19
C LEU A 58 20.21 5.53 -6.91
N LYS A 59 20.73 4.50 -6.23
CA LYS A 59 21.50 4.65 -4.99
C LYS A 59 22.78 5.46 -5.22
N GLU A 60 23.55 5.12 -6.25
CA GLU A 60 24.75 5.87 -6.66
C GLU A 60 24.43 7.36 -6.87
N LYS A 61 23.35 7.68 -7.61
CA LYS A 61 22.97 9.07 -7.86
C LYS A 61 22.47 9.78 -6.61
N LEU A 62 21.72 9.13 -5.73
CA LEU A 62 21.25 9.71 -4.47
C LEU A 62 22.42 10.02 -3.54
N GLU A 63 23.41 9.14 -3.44
CA GLU A 63 24.60 9.35 -2.60
C GLU A 63 25.45 10.56 -3.04
N THR A 64 25.31 11.05 -4.28
CA THR A 64 25.95 12.30 -4.72
C THR A 64 25.31 13.57 -4.15
N ILE A 65 24.09 13.48 -3.61
CA ILE A 65 23.33 14.62 -3.11
C ILE A 65 23.49 14.71 -1.59
N PRO A 66 24.11 15.77 -1.06
CA PRO A 66 24.26 15.94 0.39
C PRO A 66 22.89 16.03 1.09
N GLY A 67 22.67 15.21 2.12
CA GLY A 67 21.43 15.22 2.91
C GLY A 67 20.24 14.54 2.25
N TYR A 68 20.44 13.71 1.22
CA TYR A 68 19.36 12.95 0.58
C TYR A 68 18.60 12.05 1.58
N GLU A 69 19.31 11.55 2.59
CA GLU A 69 18.80 10.68 3.63
C GLU A 69 17.78 11.39 4.54
N GLU A 70 17.88 12.72 4.69
CA GLU A 70 16.93 13.50 5.47
C GLU A 70 15.55 13.52 4.79
N ILE A 71 15.51 13.72 3.48
CA ILE A 71 14.26 13.71 2.72
C ILE A 71 13.63 12.30 2.76
N LEU A 72 14.44 11.25 2.61
CA LEU A 72 13.95 9.87 2.71
C LEU A 72 13.43 9.56 4.12
N ALA A 73 14.09 10.06 5.17
CA ALA A 73 13.62 9.92 6.54
C ALA A 73 12.26 10.60 6.77
N ASP A 74 12.01 11.77 6.17
CA ASP A 74 10.69 12.43 6.23
C ASP A 74 9.61 11.60 5.55
N VAL A 75 9.90 11.05 4.36
CA VAL A 75 8.97 10.17 3.65
C VAL A 75 8.62 8.95 4.51
N ILE A 76 9.62 8.29 5.11
CA ILE A 76 9.40 7.14 5.99
C ILE A 76 8.57 7.52 7.22
N ASN A 77 8.85 8.66 7.85
CA ASN A 77 8.11 9.13 9.02
C ASN A 77 6.65 9.48 8.69
N ILE A 78 6.38 10.02 7.49
CA ILE A 78 5.01 10.21 7.00
C ILE A 78 4.32 8.87 6.82
N CYS A 79 4.98 7.87 6.22
CA CYS A 79 4.42 6.53 6.09
C CYS A 79 4.09 5.89 7.44
N LEU A 80 4.98 6.04 8.43
CA LEU A 80 4.73 5.58 9.80
C LEU A 80 3.53 6.30 10.43
N THR A 81 3.42 7.62 10.23
CA THR A 81 2.27 8.39 10.72
C THR A 81 0.99 7.89 10.09
N TYR A 82 0.99 7.65 8.77
CA TYR A 82 -0.20 7.16 8.06
C TYR A 82 -0.60 5.75 8.50
N LEU A 83 0.34 4.88 8.86
CA LEU A 83 0.03 3.59 9.45
C LEU A 83 -0.51 3.73 10.88
N ASP A 84 0.14 4.53 11.72
CA ASP A 84 -0.25 4.76 13.12
C ASP A 84 -1.68 5.33 13.20
N THR A 85 -2.04 6.26 12.31
CA THR A 85 -3.36 6.92 12.29
C THR A 85 -4.34 6.32 11.28
N ARG A 86 -3.99 5.20 10.62
CA ARG A 86 -4.81 4.53 9.59
C ARG A 86 -5.28 5.46 8.45
N MET A 87 -4.38 6.32 7.96
CA MET A 87 -4.60 7.22 6.82
C MET A 87 -4.37 6.48 5.49
N TYR A 88 -5.20 5.47 5.25
CA TYR A 88 -5.29 4.72 4.01
C TYR A 88 -6.69 4.10 3.93
N VAL A 89 -7.20 3.89 2.73
CA VAL A 89 -8.51 3.26 2.55
C VAL A 89 -8.36 1.94 1.82
N THR A 90 -7.63 1.90 0.70
CA THR A 90 -7.51 0.70 -0.14
C THR A 90 -6.37 -0.23 0.30
N PRO A 91 -6.42 -1.53 -0.07
CA PRO A 91 -5.32 -2.46 0.22
C PRO A 91 -3.99 -2.00 -0.40
N GLU A 92 -4.04 -1.47 -1.62
CA GLU A 92 -2.85 -1.01 -2.34
C GLU A 92 -2.19 0.18 -1.62
N GLU A 93 -2.98 1.15 -1.14
CA GLU A 93 -2.47 2.28 -0.35
C GLU A 93 -1.76 1.77 0.91
N LYS A 94 -2.39 0.86 1.66
CA LYS A 94 -1.77 0.23 2.84
C LYS A 94 -0.42 -0.39 2.47
N HIS A 95 -0.39 -1.26 1.47
CA HIS A 95 0.81 -2.02 1.08
C HIS A 95 1.91 -1.12 0.50
N VAL A 96 1.56 -0.01 -0.16
CA VAL A 96 2.55 0.97 -0.63
C VAL A 96 3.32 1.58 0.54
N LEU A 97 2.69 1.86 1.69
CA LEU A 97 3.39 2.38 2.87
C LEU A 97 4.50 1.43 3.33
N PHE A 98 4.22 0.13 3.39
CA PHE A 98 5.21 -0.90 3.73
C PHE A 98 6.35 -0.99 2.71
N LYS A 99 6.01 -0.98 1.41
CA LYS A 99 7.01 -1.01 0.33
C LYS A 99 7.93 0.22 0.36
N VAL A 100 7.37 1.41 0.59
CA VAL A 100 8.12 2.67 0.68
C VAL A 100 9.04 2.66 1.90
N MET A 101 8.57 2.19 3.05
CA MET A 101 9.41 2.07 4.24
C MET A 101 10.60 1.12 4.00
N GLY A 102 10.35 -0.07 3.45
CA GLY A 102 11.40 -1.06 3.21
C GLY A 102 12.44 -0.58 2.20
N PHE A 103 11.98 -0.12 1.03
CA PHE A 103 12.88 0.37 0.00
C PHE A 103 13.58 1.68 0.41
N GLY A 104 12.89 2.56 1.15
CA GLY A 104 13.46 3.80 1.69
C GLY A 104 14.63 3.51 2.64
N LEU A 105 14.46 2.58 3.59
CA LEU A 105 15.54 2.16 4.48
C LEU A 105 16.73 1.59 3.70
N TYR A 106 16.47 0.77 2.69
CA TYR A 106 17.52 0.19 1.85
C TYR A 106 18.32 1.24 1.05
N LEU A 107 17.66 2.30 0.58
CA LEU A 107 18.32 3.43 -0.11
C LEU A 107 19.08 4.34 0.87
N MET A 108 18.57 4.51 2.09
CA MET A 108 19.21 5.32 3.13
C MET A 108 20.45 4.66 3.74
N ASP A 109 20.49 3.33 3.77
CA ASP A 109 21.63 2.59 4.33
C ASP A 109 22.70 2.37 3.26
N GLY A 110 23.71 3.24 3.23
CA GLY A 110 24.69 3.32 2.14
C GLY A 110 26.09 3.69 2.61
N SER A 111 26.96 4.12 1.70
CA SER A 111 28.34 4.49 2.07
C SER A 111 28.40 5.79 2.88
N GLN A 112 27.51 6.74 2.57
CA GLN A 112 27.46 8.09 3.16
C GLN A 112 26.49 8.19 4.36
N SER A 113 25.52 7.28 4.47
CA SER A 113 24.44 7.32 5.46
C SER A 113 24.24 5.95 6.11
N ASN A 114 23.84 5.96 7.39
CA ASN A 114 23.63 4.75 8.18
C ASN A 114 22.34 4.89 8.99
N ILE A 115 21.40 3.98 8.75
CA ILE A 115 20.05 4.03 9.35
C ILE A 115 20.07 3.84 10.87
N TYR A 116 21.04 3.11 11.41
CA TYR A 116 21.17 2.87 12.86
C TYR A 116 21.69 4.11 13.61
N LYS A 117 22.54 4.91 12.95
CA LYS A 117 22.94 6.22 13.48
C LYS A 117 21.78 7.21 13.46
N LEU A 118 20.95 7.19 12.42
CA LEU A 118 19.74 8.02 12.33
C LEU A 118 18.71 7.63 13.40
N ASP A 119 18.53 6.33 13.65
CA ASP A 119 17.71 5.82 14.77
C ASP A 119 18.23 6.28 16.13
N SER A 120 19.55 6.23 16.34
CA SER A 120 20.18 6.72 17.57
C SER A 120 19.97 8.23 17.79
N LYS A 121 19.87 9.00 16.70
CA LYS A 121 19.49 10.43 16.72
C LYS A 121 17.97 10.66 16.82
N LYS A 122 17.16 9.59 16.91
CA LYS A 122 15.69 9.61 16.89
C LYS A 122 15.11 10.25 15.61
N ARG A 123 15.86 10.20 14.51
CA ARG A 123 15.42 10.75 13.22
C ARG A 123 14.39 9.85 12.53
N ILE A 124 14.55 8.55 12.71
CA ILE A 124 13.63 7.48 12.31
C ILE A 124 13.46 6.53 13.49
N SER A 125 12.38 5.74 13.48
CA SER A 125 12.11 4.74 14.54
C SER A 125 12.16 3.34 13.94
N LEU A 126 13.32 2.69 14.01
CA LEU A 126 13.47 1.33 13.47
C LEU A 126 12.64 0.31 14.26
N SER A 127 12.45 0.52 15.56
CA SER A 127 11.60 -0.31 16.42
C SER A 127 10.13 -0.36 15.98
N LYS A 128 9.56 0.77 15.54
CA LYS A 128 8.19 0.81 14.98
C LYS A 128 8.13 0.06 13.66
N ILE A 129 9.11 0.29 12.79
CA ILE A 129 9.18 -0.37 11.47
C ILE A 129 9.31 -1.89 11.65
N ASP A 130 10.16 -2.36 12.55
CA ASP A 130 10.31 -3.79 12.88
C ASP A 130 8.99 -4.40 13.35
N LYS A 131 8.25 -3.72 14.24
CA LYS A 131 6.94 -4.17 14.69
C LYS A 131 5.95 -4.31 13.53
N TYR A 132 5.90 -3.32 12.64
CA TYR A 132 5.04 -3.37 11.46
C TYR A 132 5.44 -4.50 10.50
N PHE A 133 6.73 -4.66 10.21
CA PHE A 133 7.23 -5.73 9.34
C PHE A 133 7.05 -7.12 9.95
N LYS A 134 7.01 -7.22 11.28
CA LYS A 134 6.68 -8.47 11.96
C LYS A 134 5.19 -8.81 11.86
N GLN A 135 4.33 -7.79 11.92
CA GLN A 135 2.88 -7.97 11.75
C GLN A 135 2.53 -8.33 10.30
N LEU A 136 3.16 -7.66 9.34
CA LEU A 136 3.00 -7.91 7.91
C LEU A 136 4.38 -8.10 7.28
N GLN A 137 4.74 -9.34 7.01
CA GLN A 137 6.04 -9.75 6.51
C GLN A 137 6.14 -9.70 4.98
N VAL A 138 5.04 -9.94 4.28
CA VAL A 138 5.02 -10.12 2.82
C VAL A 138 3.96 -9.22 2.22
N VAL A 139 4.32 -8.53 1.14
CA VAL A 139 3.39 -7.67 0.40
C VAL A 139 3.52 -7.91 -1.10
N THR A 140 2.44 -7.65 -1.83
CA THR A 140 2.45 -7.73 -3.28
C THR A 140 3.26 -6.59 -3.89
N LEU A 141 4.29 -6.96 -4.65
CA LEU A 141 5.10 -6.00 -5.39
C LEU A 141 4.40 -5.62 -6.70
N PHE A 142 4.08 -6.63 -7.52
CA PHE A 142 3.31 -6.48 -8.76
C PHE A 142 2.77 -7.82 -9.25
N GLY A 143 1.45 -7.94 -9.46
CA GLY A 143 0.83 -9.20 -9.89
C GLY A 143 1.04 -10.32 -8.85
N ASP A 144 1.55 -11.46 -9.30
CA ASP A 144 1.95 -12.60 -8.48
C ASP A 144 3.33 -12.44 -7.83
N MET A 145 4.12 -11.43 -8.23
CA MET A 145 5.41 -11.15 -7.63
C MET A 145 5.23 -10.51 -6.24
N GLN A 146 5.56 -11.30 -5.22
CA GLN A 146 5.56 -10.87 -3.82
C GLN A 146 6.95 -10.42 -3.39
N ILE A 147 7.02 -9.60 -2.34
CA ILE A 147 8.28 -9.20 -1.72
C ILE A 147 8.22 -9.39 -0.20
N PRO A 148 9.11 -10.23 0.37
CA PRO A 148 9.32 -10.25 1.80
C PRO A 148 9.98 -8.94 2.24
N LEU A 149 9.35 -8.19 3.13
CA LEU A 149 9.82 -6.87 3.55
C LEU A 149 11.15 -6.92 4.27
N TYR A 150 11.41 -8.00 5.01
CA TYR A 150 12.71 -8.23 5.66
C TYR A 150 13.86 -8.28 4.65
N SER A 151 13.61 -8.61 3.38
CA SER A 151 14.65 -8.70 2.36
C SER A 151 15.32 -7.36 2.07
N TYR A 152 14.61 -6.24 2.25
CA TYR A 152 15.19 -4.90 2.15
C TYR A 152 16.18 -4.63 3.29
N ILE A 153 15.89 -5.16 4.47
CA ILE A 153 16.74 -5.02 5.65
C ILE A 153 17.96 -5.92 5.52
N THR A 154 17.78 -7.20 5.18
CA THR A 154 18.90 -8.16 5.12
C THR A 154 19.90 -7.87 4.01
N LYS A 155 19.47 -7.20 2.93
CA LYS A 155 20.36 -6.74 1.85
C LYS A 155 21.10 -5.43 2.18
N SER A 156 20.80 -4.77 3.30
CA SER A 156 21.40 -3.49 3.63
C SER A 156 22.87 -3.65 4.06
N PRO A 157 23.77 -2.72 3.69
CA PRO A 157 25.21 -2.86 3.96
C PRO A 157 25.57 -3.05 5.44
N HIS A 158 24.83 -2.41 6.35
CA HIS A 158 25.13 -2.43 7.79
C HIS A 158 24.28 -3.43 8.60
N TYR A 159 23.54 -4.32 7.92
CA TYR A 159 22.66 -5.27 8.58
C TYR A 159 23.39 -6.27 9.47
N GLU A 160 24.49 -6.86 8.98
CA GLU A 160 25.22 -7.94 9.65
C GLU A 160 25.66 -7.59 11.08
N GLU A 161 26.16 -6.36 11.26
CA GLU A 161 26.60 -5.84 12.56
C GLU A 161 25.43 -5.53 13.51
N ASN A 162 24.21 -5.40 12.98
CA ASN A 162 23.03 -4.92 13.70
C ASN A 162 21.85 -5.91 13.66
N LYS A 163 22.12 -7.20 13.41
CA LYS A 163 21.11 -8.27 13.35
C LYS A 163 20.20 -8.32 14.57
N SER A 164 20.76 -8.11 15.76
CA SER A 164 20.02 -8.17 17.03
C SER A 164 18.92 -7.13 17.18
N ARG A 165 18.90 -6.07 16.35
CA ARG A 165 17.87 -5.03 16.38
C ARG A 165 16.57 -5.41 15.67
N TRP A 166 16.59 -6.48 14.87
CA TRP A 166 15.47 -6.86 14.02
C TRP A 166 14.86 -8.18 14.50
N THR A 167 13.55 -8.17 14.73
CA THR A 167 12.77 -9.37 15.06
C THR A 167 11.88 -9.82 13.90
N CYS A 168 11.64 -8.96 12.92
CA CYS A 168 10.87 -9.27 11.71
C CYS A 168 11.58 -10.22 10.73
N THR A 169 12.88 -10.48 10.94
CA THR A 169 13.70 -11.41 10.14
C THR A 169 13.51 -12.87 10.57
N ALA A 170 12.92 -13.12 11.73
CA ALA A 170 12.57 -14.46 12.18
C ALA A 170 11.24 -14.90 11.53
N THR A 171 11.26 -16.07 10.87
CA THR A 171 10.09 -16.68 10.24
C THR A 171 9.17 -17.31 11.29
N ASN A 172 8.45 -16.48 12.02
CA ASN A 172 7.37 -16.95 12.89
C ASN A 172 6.03 -16.68 12.22
N ASN A 173 5.12 -17.65 12.23
CA ASN A 173 3.75 -17.49 11.74
C ASN A 173 3.06 -16.43 12.59
N SER A 174 2.84 -15.24 12.03
CA SER A 174 2.05 -14.22 12.70
C SER A 174 0.57 -14.63 12.69
N PRO A 175 -0.16 -14.44 13.80
CA PRO A 175 -1.61 -14.73 13.88
C PRO A 175 -2.43 -14.03 12.79
N SER A 176 -1.91 -12.92 12.25
CA SER A 176 -2.51 -12.17 11.13
C SER A 176 -2.72 -12.99 9.86
N TYR A 177 -1.99 -14.09 9.67
CA TYR A 177 -2.17 -14.98 8.51
C TYR A 177 -3.12 -16.16 8.80
N ASN A 178 -3.64 -16.30 10.02
CA ASN A 178 -4.61 -17.35 10.32
C ASN A 178 -6.03 -16.86 10.02
N ILE A 179 -6.54 -17.18 8.82
CA ILE A 179 -7.89 -16.77 8.40
C ILE A 179 -8.98 -17.34 9.30
N LEU A 180 -8.77 -18.51 9.90
CA LEU A 180 -9.76 -19.16 10.76
C LEU A 180 -9.97 -18.38 12.07
N GLU A 181 -8.91 -17.83 12.64
CA GLU A 181 -8.99 -16.94 13.81
C GLU A 181 -9.66 -15.59 13.47
N GLN A 182 -9.46 -15.11 12.24
CA GLN A 182 -10.04 -13.83 11.78
C GLN A 182 -11.49 -13.96 11.31
N LEU A 183 -11.98 -15.18 11.06
CA LEU A 183 -13.29 -15.40 10.45
C LEU A 183 -14.45 -14.97 11.35
N GLN A 184 -14.37 -15.25 12.65
CA GLN A 184 -15.43 -14.91 13.60
C GLN A 184 -15.60 -13.38 13.75
N PRO A 185 -14.54 -12.58 13.97
CA PRO A 185 -14.63 -11.12 13.92
C PRO A 185 -15.23 -10.59 12.61
N ILE A 186 -14.83 -11.13 11.47
CA ILE A 186 -15.35 -10.70 10.15
C ILE A 186 -16.86 -10.95 10.06
N ARG A 187 -17.35 -12.11 10.51
CA ARG A 187 -18.79 -12.45 10.50
C ARG A 187 -19.61 -11.50 11.37
N GLU A 188 -19.10 -11.16 12.56
CA GLU A 188 -19.75 -10.25 13.49
C GLU A 188 -19.84 -8.83 12.93
N GLU A 189 -18.72 -8.31 12.40
CA GLU A 189 -18.66 -7.01 11.74
C GLU A 189 -19.60 -6.95 10.52
N HIS A 190 -19.57 -7.99 9.68
CA HIS A 190 -20.42 -8.11 8.51
C HIS A 190 -21.92 -8.07 8.88
N THR A 191 -22.33 -8.86 9.88
CA THR A 191 -23.73 -8.92 10.32
C THR A 191 -24.20 -7.59 10.88
N LYS A 192 -23.37 -6.94 11.71
CA LYS A 192 -23.66 -5.64 12.30
C LYS A 192 -23.81 -4.56 11.22
N TYR A 193 -22.85 -4.48 10.30
CA TYR A 193 -22.86 -3.47 9.25
C TYR A 193 -24.02 -3.66 8.26
N ILE A 194 -24.28 -4.90 7.81
CA ILE A 194 -25.39 -5.16 6.88
C ILE A 194 -26.74 -4.81 7.51
N SER A 195 -26.93 -5.09 8.80
CA SER A 195 -28.17 -4.78 9.50
C SER A 195 -28.41 -3.26 9.55
N GLU A 196 -27.35 -2.48 9.82
CA GLU A 196 -27.40 -1.02 9.80
C GLU A 196 -27.64 -0.47 8.38
N LEU A 197 -26.92 -0.99 7.38
CA LEU A 197 -27.08 -0.62 5.97
C LEU A 197 -28.50 -0.91 5.47
N ALA A 198 -29.05 -2.08 5.80
CA ALA A 198 -30.39 -2.49 5.40
C ALA A 198 -31.46 -1.57 6.01
N ARG A 199 -31.29 -1.11 7.24
CA ARG A 199 -32.19 -0.12 7.87
C ARG A 199 -32.26 1.16 7.02
N HIS A 200 -31.11 1.76 6.71
CA HIS A 200 -31.06 2.99 5.90
C HIS A 200 -31.53 2.76 4.46
N SER A 201 -31.23 1.60 3.86
CA SER A 201 -31.75 1.25 2.54
C SER A 201 -33.28 1.16 2.53
N ASN A 202 -33.87 0.50 3.53
CA ASN A 202 -35.31 0.34 3.63
C ASN A 202 -36.00 1.67 3.93
N GLU A 203 -35.43 2.51 4.80
CA GLU A 203 -35.91 3.86 5.03
C GLU A 203 -35.96 4.63 3.72
N VAL A 204 -34.90 4.66 2.91
CA VAL A 204 -34.90 5.37 1.63
C VAL A 204 -35.92 4.81 0.63
N VAL A 205 -36.07 3.48 0.56
CA VAL A 205 -37.03 2.85 -0.37
C VAL A 205 -38.49 3.06 0.08
N THR A 206 -38.77 3.01 1.38
CA THR A 206 -40.12 3.17 1.93
C THR A 206 -40.52 4.63 2.11
N THR A 207 -39.57 5.54 2.30
CA THR A 207 -39.78 6.99 2.43
C THR A 207 -39.58 7.75 1.12
N ALA A 208 -39.70 7.08 -0.03
CA ALA A 208 -39.59 7.62 -1.39
C ALA A 208 -40.54 8.81 -1.73
N GLN A 209 -41.20 9.43 -0.75
CA GLN A 209 -42.07 10.59 -0.85
C GLN A 209 -42.00 11.51 0.39
N LYS A 210 -40.81 11.93 0.80
CA LYS A 210 -40.69 13.20 1.53
C LYS A 210 -39.95 14.21 0.66
N ASP A 211 -40.68 15.21 0.17
CA ASP A 211 -40.16 16.42 -0.48
C ASP A 211 -39.24 17.27 0.44
N SER A 212 -38.90 16.77 1.63
CA SER A 212 -38.02 17.44 2.58
C SER A 212 -36.57 17.00 2.38
N PRO A 213 -35.62 17.94 2.21
CA PRO A 213 -34.20 17.61 2.16
C PRO A 213 -33.73 16.95 3.47
N ARG A 214 -32.79 16.00 3.38
CA ARG A 214 -32.10 15.41 4.54
C ARG A 214 -31.36 16.49 5.33
N THR A 215 -31.40 16.37 6.64
CA THR A 215 -30.65 17.22 7.58
C THR A 215 -29.15 16.96 7.47
N ASP A 216 -28.33 17.89 7.98
CA ASP A 216 -26.87 17.74 7.95
C ASP A 216 -26.40 16.53 8.76
N GLU A 217 -27.05 16.24 9.90
CA GLU A 217 -26.73 15.06 10.71
C GLU A 217 -27.04 13.74 9.96
N GLU A 218 -28.18 13.65 9.27
CA GLU A 218 -28.52 12.48 8.45
C GLU A 218 -27.53 12.30 7.28
N ASN A 219 -27.10 13.40 6.65
CA ASN A 219 -26.09 13.35 5.59
C ASN A 219 -24.73 12.88 6.13
N LYS A 220 -24.36 13.32 7.34
CA LYS A 220 -23.15 12.89 8.02
C LYS A 220 -23.18 11.41 8.39
N GLU A 221 -24.28 10.93 8.97
CA GLU A 221 -24.46 9.50 9.30
C GLU A 221 -24.31 8.61 8.06
N LEU A 222 -24.91 9.01 6.92
CA LEU A 222 -24.78 8.29 5.65
C LEU A 222 -23.36 8.37 5.07
N CYS A 223 -22.67 9.49 5.24
CA CYS A 223 -21.27 9.65 4.85
C CYS A 223 -20.35 8.72 5.68
N ASP A 224 -20.54 8.68 6.99
CA ASP A 224 -19.80 7.80 7.90
C ASP A 224 -20.10 6.33 7.64
N LEU A 225 -21.36 6.00 7.32
CA LEU A 225 -21.75 4.65 6.90
C LEU A 225 -21.03 4.25 5.61
N ALA A 226 -21.02 5.12 4.58
CA ALA A 226 -20.32 4.87 3.33
C ALA A 226 -18.82 4.62 3.54
N LEU A 227 -18.17 5.48 4.33
CA LEU A 227 -16.74 5.34 4.65
C LEU A 227 -16.46 4.02 5.38
N ARG A 228 -17.24 3.68 6.42
CA ARG A 228 -17.10 2.41 7.14
C ARG A 228 -17.28 1.21 6.22
N GLY A 229 -18.23 1.25 5.29
CA GLY A 229 -18.45 0.18 4.33
C GLY A 229 -17.25 -0.07 3.43
N VAL A 230 -16.67 1.00 2.88
CA VAL A 230 -15.45 0.90 2.05
C VAL A 230 -14.27 0.40 2.88
N GLN A 231 -14.13 0.86 4.12
CA GLN A 231 -13.07 0.40 5.04
C GLN A 231 -13.22 -1.09 5.40
N LEU A 232 -14.43 -1.59 5.62
CA LEU A 232 -14.69 -3.02 5.86
C LEU A 232 -14.34 -3.87 4.64
N LEU A 233 -14.82 -3.47 3.45
CA LEU A 233 -14.49 -4.14 2.19
C LEU A 233 -12.98 -4.21 1.99
N SER A 234 -12.28 -3.10 2.25
CA SER A 234 -10.82 -3.05 2.17
C SER A 234 -10.16 -3.96 3.21
N SER A 235 -10.57 -3.89 4.48
CA SER A 235 -10.02 -4.69 5.57
C SER A 235 -10.10 -6.19 5.27
N TRP A 236 -11.26 -6.68 4.83
CA TRP A 236 -11.44 -8.09 4.48
C TRP A 236 -10.65 -8.48 3.23
N THR A 237 -10.58 -7.60 2.23
CA THR A 237 -9.75 -7.83 1.03
C THR A 237 -8.28 -7.91 1.39
N VAL A 238 -7.80 -7.02 2.28
CA VAL A 238 -6.44 -7.03 2.82
C VAL A 238 -6.12 -8.37 3.47
N GLN A 239 -7.01 -8.92 4.31
CA GLN A 239 -6.77 -10.21 4.96
C GLN A 239 -6.57 -11.35 3.95
N LEU A 240 -7.40 -11.41 2.91
CA LEU A 240 -7.26 -12.44 1.87
C LEU A 240 -5.97 -12.26 1.06
N MET A 241 -5.67 -11.02 0.67
CA MET A 241 -4.49 -10.71 -0.14
C MET A 241 -3.19 -10.95 0.63
N GLU A 242 -3.13 -10.60 1.91
CA GLU A 242 -1.95 -10.80 2.77
C GLU A 242 -1.70 -12.28 3.02
N LEU A 243 -2.74 -13.08 3.29
CA LEU A 243 -2.62 -14.53 3.42
C LEU A 243 -2.17 -15.18 2.10
N TYR A 244 -2.81 -14.82 0.98
CA TYR A 244 -2.42 -15.32 -0.34
C TYR A 244 -0.96 -14.99 -0.66
N SER A 245 -0.54 -13.75 -0.43
CA SER A 245 0.84 -13.29 -0.64
C SER A 245 1.84 -14.05 0.22
N TRP A 246 1.49 -14.31 1.48
CA TRP A 246 2.33 -15.07 2.40
C TRP A 246 2.50 -16.52 1.95
N LYS A 247 1.42 -17.19 1.54
CA LYS A 247 1.46 -18.59 1.05
C LYS A 247 2.24 -18.72 -0.26
N LEU A 248 2.20 -17.70 -1.13
CA LEU A 248 2.98 -17.70 -2.37
C LEU A 248 4.49 -17.76 -2.16
N VAL A 249 5.01 -17.12 -1.11
CA VAL A 249 6.45 -17.13 -0.81
C VAL A 249 6.87 -18.22 0.18
N HIS A 250 5.91 -18.96 0.72
CA HIS A 250 6.13 -20.10 1.61
C HIS A 250 5.43 -21.35 1.04
N PRO A 251 5.92 -21.91 -0.08
CA PRO A 251 5.34 -23.13 -0.65
C PRO A 251 5.42 -24.28 0.35
N THR A 252 4.36 -25.09 0.40
CA THR A 252 4.35 -26.29 1.23
C THR A 252 5.33 -27.34 0.70
N ASP A 253 5.60 -28.34 1.51
CA ASP A 253 6.40 -29.49 1.14
C ASP A 253 5.72 -30.79 1.58
N ASN A 254 6.28 -31.93 1.14
CA ASN A 254 5.78 -33.25 1.48
C ASN A 254 5.91 -33.59 2.99
N PHE A 255 6.67 -32.80 3.75
CA PHE A 255 6.77 -32.97 5.20
C PHE A 255 5.59 -32.30 5.91
N SER A 256 5.22 -31.11 5.45
CA SER A 256 4.14 -30.29 6.00
C SER A 256 2.77 -30.76 5.52
N ASN A 257 2.68 -31.19 4.26
CA ASN A 257 1.46 -31.76 3.68
C ASN A 257 1.78 -33.10 2.99
N LYS A 258 1.27 -34.20 3.56
CA LYS A 258 1.47 -35.56 3.04
C LYS A 258 0.85 -35.81 1.67
N ASP A 259 -0.15 -35.02 1.30
CA ASP A 259 -0.83 -35.12 0.00
C ASP A 259 -0.08 -34.34 -1.10
N CYS A 260 0.99 -33.61 -0.74
CA CYS A 260 1.82 -32.87 -1.67
C CYS A 260 2.89 -33.77 -2.32
N PRO A 261 2.82 -34.03 -3.64
CA PRO A 261 3.85 -34.81 -4.33
C PRO A 261 5.22 -34.14 -4.26
N LYS A 262 6.29 -34.94 -4.21
CA LYS A 262 7.68 -34.41 -4.22
C LYS A 262 8.04 -33.70 -5.52
N GLU A 263 7.46 -34.16 -6.63
CA GLU A 263 7.68 -33.61 -7.98
C GLU A 263 6.77 -32.41 -8.29
N ALA A 264 5.92 -31.98 -7.34
CA ALA A 264 5.00 -30.88 -7.57
C ALA A 264 5.76 -29.58 -7.83
N GLU A 265 5.37 -28.87 -8.88
CA GLU A 265 5.95 -27.58 -9.24
C GLU A 265 5.76 -26.58 -8.09
N GLU A 266 6.68 -25.63 -7.97
CA GLU A 266 6.67 -24.65 -6.88
C GLU A 266 5.35 -23.87 -6.80
N TYR A 267 4.77 -23.50 -7.95
CA TYR A 267 3.48 -22.82 -7.98
C TYR A 267 2.33 -23.69 -7.47
N GLU A 268 2.35 -24.99 -7.78
CA GLU A 268 1.34 -25.94 -7.29
C GLU A 268 1.48 -26.15 -5.77
N ARG A 269 2.72 -26.21 -5.27
CA ARG A 269 3.04 -26.28 -3.84
C ARG A 269 2.66 -25.00 -3.09
N ALA A 270 2.76 -23.84 -3.73
CA ALA A 270 2.39 -22.55 -3.15
C ALA A 270 0.87 -22.30 -3.15
N THR A 271 0.13 -22.95 -4.06
CA THR A 271 -1.31 -22.76 -4.24
C THR A 271 -2.10 -24.02 -3.86
N ARG A 272 -2.27 -24.97 -4.78
CA ARG A 272 -3.16 -26.14 -4.65
C ARG A 272 -2.99 -26.89 -3.32
N TYR A 273 -1.74 -27.12 -2.92
CA TYR A 273 -1.40 -27.92 -1.73
C TYR A 273 -1.19 -27.09 -0.46
N ASN A 274 -1.18 -25.76 -0.56
CA ASN A 274 -0.86 -24.87 0.57
C ASN A 274 -2.07 -24.40 1.37
N TYR A 275 -3.27 -24.87 1.01
CA TYR A 275 -4.50 -24.55 1.72
C TYR A 275 -5.20 -25.84 2.15
N ASP A 276 -5.55 -25.91 3.43
CA ASP A 276 -6.44 -26.96 3.92
C ASP A 276 -7.90 -26.70 3.50
N THR A 277 -8.78 -27.65 3.82
CA THR A 277 -10.20 -27.57 3.44
C THR A 277 -10.91 -26.42 4.16
N ASP A 278 -10.59 -26.17 5.43
CA ASP A 278 -11.24 -25.16 6.25
C ASP A 278 -10.81 -23.75 5.84
N GLU A 279 -9.53 -23.55 5.55
CA GLU A 279 -8.95 -22.34 4.95
C GLU A 279 -9.64 -22.04 3.61
N LYS A 280 -9.84 -23.04 2.73
CA LYS A 280 -10.55 -22.85 1.46
C LYS A 280 -12.00 -22.40 1.68
N PHE A 281 -12.72 -23.02 2.61
CA PHE A 281 -14.08 -22.59 2.94
C PHE A 281 -14.12 -21.18 3.51
N ALA A 282 -13.21 -20.84 4.42
CA ALA A 282 -13.09 -19.50 4.98
C ALA A 282 -12.78 -18.46 3.89
N PHE A 283 -11.89 -18.77 2.94
CA PHE A 283 -11.61 -17.92 1.79
C PHE A 283 -12.86 -17.63 0.96
N VAL A 284 -13.61 -18.69 0.60
CA VAL A 284 -14.84 -18.56 -0.19
C VAL A 284 -15.88 -17.73 0.56
N GLU A 285 -16.03 -17.96 1.86
CA GLU A 285 -16.97 -17.23 2.71
C GLU A 285 -16.65 -15.74 2.75
N VAL A 286 -15.39 -15.37 2.99
CA VAL A 286 -14.98 -13.96 3.02
C VAL A 286 -15.11 -13.31 1.64
N ILE A 287 -14.77 -14.01 0.55
CA ILE A 287 -14.99 -13.50 -0.82
C ILE A 287 -16.48 -13.26 -1.07
N ALA A 288 -17.35 -14.16 -0.61
CA ALA A 288 -18.80 -14.01 -0.75
C ALA A 288 -19.32 -12.80 0.05
N MET A 289 -18.84 -12.61 1.29
CA MET A 289 -19.17 -11.43 2.11
C MET A 289 -18.71 -10.12 1.45
N ILE A 290 -17.48 -10.07 0.93
CA ILE A 290 -16.96 -8.90 0.21
C ILE A 290 -17.84 -8.58 -1.01
N LYS A 291 -18.09 -9.57 -1.88
CA LYS A 291 -18.88 -9.36 -3.11
C LYS A 291 -20.34 -9.03 -2.81
N GLY A 292 -20.92 -9.66 -1.79
CA GLY A 292 -22.28 -9.38 -1.33
C GLY A 292 -22.42 -7.95 -0.83
N LEU A 293 -21.50 -7.53 0.05
CA LEU A 293 -21.49 -6.16 0.57
C LEU A 293 -21.23 -5.12 -0.53
N GLN A 294 -20.29 -5.38 -1.45
CA GLN A 294 -20.01 -4.52 -2.60
C GLN A 294 -21.28 -4.26 -3.41
N LEU A 295 -22.08 -5.31 -3.68
CA LEU A 295 -23.34 -5.18 -4.39
C LEU A 295 -24.36 -4.31 -3.64
N LEU A 296 -24.49 -4.51 -2.32
CA LEU A 296 -25.40 -3.71 -1.49
C LEU A 296 -25.00 -2.23 -1.45
N MET A 297 -23.70 -1.95 -1.30
CA MET A 297 -23.18 -0.59 -1.32
C MET A 297 -23.38 0.10 -2.68
N SER A 298 -23.17 -0.64 -3.78
CA SER A 298 -23.41 -0.13 -5.13
C SER A 298 -24.89 0.22 -5.37
N ARG A 299 -25.83 -0.53 -4.78
CA ARG A 299 -27.27 -0.17 -4.87
C ARG A 299 -27.61 1.13 -4.13
N MET A 300 -26.88 1.44 -3.07
CA MET A 300 -27.04 2.70 -2.31
C MET A 300 -26.18 3.85 -2.86
N GLU A 301 -25.50 3.65 -4.00
CA GLU A 301 -24.54 4.60 -4.54
C GLU A 301 -25.12 6.00 -4.73
N SER A 302 -26.34 6.14 -5.28
CA SER A 302 -26.95 7.46 -5.51
C SER A 302 -27.21 8.21 -4.20
N VAL A 303 -27.65 7.48 -3.16
CA VAL A 303 -27.94 8.00 -1.82
C VAL A 303 -26.66 8.48 -1.15
N PHE A 304 -25.62 7.63 -1.16
CA PHE A 304 -24.31 7.99 -0.63
C PHE A 304 -23.71 9.18 -1.36
N ASN A 305 -23.80 9.20 -2.69
CA ASN A 305 -23.30 10.28 -3.52
C ASN A 305 -23.90 11.64 -3.14
N GLU A 306 -25.20 11.70 -2.87
CA GLU A 306 -25.85 12.94 -2.45
C GLU A 306 -25.43 13.34 -1.03
N ALA A 307 -25.51 12.39 -0.08
CA ALA A 307 -25.19 12.63 1.33
C ALA A 307 -23.73 13.07 1.54
N ILE A 308 -22.78 12.40 0.88
CA ILE A 308 -21.35 12.73 0.95
C ILE A 308 -21.09 14.14 0.43
N ARG A 309 -21.68 14.52 -0.71
CA ARG A 309 -21.48 15.87 -1.28
C ARG A 309 -22.02 16.95 -0.35
N ARG A 310 -23.20 16.74 0.22
CA ARG A 310 -23.81 17.68 1.16
C ARG A 310 -23.00 17.78 2.45
N ASN A 311 -22.57 16.65 3.01
CA ASN A 311 -21.75 16.64 4.23
C ASN A 311 -20.40 17.34 4.03
N ILE A 312 -19.66 17.00 2.96
CA ILE A 312 -18.38 17.64 2.66
C ILE A 312 -18.55 19.13 2.44
N TYR A 313 -19.61 19.55 1.74
CA TYR A 313 -19.90 20.97 1.55
C TYR A 313 -20.17 21.68 2.88
N ALA A 314 -21.04 21.12 3.72
CA ALA A 314 -21.36 21.69 5.03
C ALA A 314 -20.12 21.80 5.92
N ASP A 315 -19.36 20.71 6.09
CA ASP A 315 -18.13 20.68 6.88
C ASP A 315 -17.09 21.70 6.37
N LEU A 316 -16.95 21.81 5.05
CA LEU A 316 -16.03 22.77 4.43
C LEU A 316 -16.48 24.22 4.63
N GLN A 317 -17.77 24.51 4.45
CA GLN A 317 -18.31 25.86 4.66
C GLN A 317 -18.19 26.27 6.13
N ASP A 318 -18.54 25.38 7.06
CA ASP A 318 -18.41 25.64 8.50
C ASP A 318 -16.95 25.85 8.90
N PHE A 319 -16.03 25.03 8.37
CA PHE A 319 -14.62 25.21 8.61
C PHE A 319 -14.12 26.58 8.11
N VAL A 320 -14.45 26.92 6.86
CA VAL A 320 -13.97 28.16 6.24
C VAL A 320 -14.62 29.38 6.87
N GLN A 321 -15.94 29.41 7.00
CA GLN A 321 -16.69 30.60 7.43
C GLN A 321 -16.70 30.80 8.94
N ILE A 322 -16.72 29.71 9.72
CA ILE A 322 -16.86 29.76 11.18
C ILE A 322 -15.49 29.49 11.84
N VAL A 323 -14.89 28.32 11.59
CA VAL A 323 -13.69 27.88 12.32
C VAL A 323 -12.48 28.78 12.03
N LEU A 324 -12.25 29.18 10.77
CA LEU A 324 -11.12 30.04 10.41
C LEU A 324 -11.27 31.51 10.86
N ARG A 325 -12.46 31.93 11.31
CA ARG A 325 -12.71 33.32 11.73
C ARG A 325 -11.84 33.75 12.91
N GLU A 326 -11.69 32.89 13.91
CA GLU A 326 -10.91 33.20 15.11
C GLU A 326 -9.39 33.16 14.85
N PRO A 327 -8.82 32.15 14.17
CA PRO A 327 -7.43 32.20 13.68
C PRO A 327 -7.13 33.45 12.85
N LEU A 328 -8.04 33.85 11.95
CA LEU A 328 -7.88 35.07 11.16
C LEU A 328 -7.87 36.32 12.05
N ARG A 329 -8.79 36.43 13.00
CA ARG A 329 -8.83 37.55 13.96
C ARG A 329 -7.51 37.64 14.74
N GLN A 330 -6.98 36.52 15.21
CA GLN A 330 -5.72 36.48 15.97
C GLN A 330 -4.52 36.87 15.12
N THR A 331 -4.46 36.43 13.85
CA THR A 331 -3.35 36.76 12.96
C THR A 331 -3.33 38.25 12.61
N VAL A 332 -4.51 38.86 12.41
CA VAL A 332 -4.67 40.31 12.25
C VAL A 332 -4.23 41.05 13.51
N LYS A 333 -4.72 40.64 14.70
CA LYS A 333 -4.37 41.27 15.99
C LYS A 333 -2.87 41.18 16.28
N LYS A 334 -2.24 40.03 16.00
CA LYS A 334 -0.81 39.77 16.26
C LYS A 334 0.11 40.21 15.11
N LYS A 335 -0.41 40.87 14.07
CA LYS A 335 0.34 41.32 12.88
C LYS A 335 1.20 40.23 12.22
N LYS A 336 0.75 38.96 12.25
CA LYS A 336 1.46 37.84 11.60
C LYS A 336 1.20 37.85 10.10
N THR A 337 1.95 38.66 9.35
CA THR A 337 1.76 38.96 7.92
C THR A 337 1.79 37.72 7.00
N LEU A 338 2.59 36.72 7.33
CA LEU A 338 2.70 35.47 6.57
C LEU A 338 1.40 34.65 6.58
N ILE A 339 0.82 34.43 7.78
CA ILE A 339 -0.42 33.66 7.95
C ILE A 339 -1.64 34.45 7.45
N LYS A 340 -1.58 35.78 7.55
CA LYS A 340 -2.62 36.69 7.04
C LYS A 340 -2.80 36.59 5.52
N ARG A 341 -1.80 36.15 4.75
CA ARG A 341 -1.93 35.93 3.30
C ARG A 341 -2.56 34.57 2.96
N SER A 342 -2.26 33.52 3.73
CA SER A 342 -2.70 32.15 3.44
C SER A 342 -4.18 31.90 3.75
N VAL A 343 -4.68 32.45 4.88
CA VAL A 343 -6.05 32.18 5.35
C VAL A 343 -7.14 32.77 4.44
N PRO A 344 -7.02 34.02 3.93
CA PRO A 344 -7.98 34.57 2.98
C PRO A 344 -7.93 33.91 1.61
N LEU A 345 -6.79 33.36 1.19
CA LEU A 345 -6.65 32.59 -0.05
C LEU A 345 -7.52 31.33 -0.02
N VAL A 346 -7.55 30.63 1.11
CA VAL A 346 -8.45 29.49 1.35
C VAL A 346 -9.92 29.95 1.32
N PHE A 347 -10.23 31.10 1.92
CA PHE A 347 -11.56 31.67 1.91
C PHE A 347 -12.04 32.04 0.49
N CYS A 348 -11.22 32.71 -0.32
CA CYS A 348 -11.56 33.07 -1.69
C CYS A 348 -11.67 31.86 -2.64
N LEU A 349 -10.84 30.83 -2.47
CA LEU A 349 -10.89 29.62 -3.31
C LEU A 349 -12.18 28.82 -3.13
N PHE A 350 -12.72 28.76 -1.91
CA PHE A 350 -13.87 27.89 -1.60
C PHE A 350 -15.21 28.62 -1.44
N VAL A 351 -15.21 29.94 -1.24
CA VAL A 351 -16.45 30.73 -1.13
C VAL A 351 -16.91 31.34 -2.47
N CYS A 352 -15.99 31.57 -3.42
CA CYS A 352 -16.36 32.18 -4.71
C CYS A 352 -16.69 31.18 -5.83
N TYR A 353 -16.49 29.88 -5.63
CA TYR A 353 -16.71 28.83 -6.64
C TYR A 353 -17.76 27.77 -6.25
N GLY A 354 -18.50 27.99 -5.15
CA GLY A 354 -19.57 27.12 -4.67
C GLY A 354 -20.93 27.47 -5.25
#